data_AF-A0A2V5P7H8-F1
#
_entry.id   AF-A0A2V5P7H8-F1
#
_cell.length_a   1.000
_cell.length_b   1.000
_cell.length_c   1.000
_cell.angle_alpha   90.00
_cell.angle_beta   90.00
_cell.angle_gamma   90.00
#
_symmetry.space_group_name_H-M   'P 1'
#
loop_
_entity.id
_entity.type
_entity.pdbx_description
1 polymer ?
#
loop_
_entity_poly.entity_id
_entity_poly.type
_entity_poly.pdbx_seq_one_letter_code
_entity_poly.pdbx_strand_id
1 'polypeptide(L)'
;EEVEPALRKLKKVGFVLIVTTNQPGLSRGYQSRRELDRMHDVLRRFFPLDDLMVCPHDEADHCPCRKPRPGLLIEAAFKWHLNLDHSFVI
;
A
#
# COMPACT_ATOMS: atom_id res chain seq x y z
N GLU A 1 -19.71 0.64 4.15
CA GLU A 1 -20.21 1.15 2.85
C GLU A 1 -19.67 2.54 2.46
N GLU A 2 -18.95 3.27 3.34
CA GLU A 2 -18.59 4.68 3.08
C GLU A 2 -17.16 4.94 2.59
N VAL A 3 -16.32 3.91 2.47
CA VAL A 3 -14.88 4.09 2.17
C VAL A 3 -14.67 4.63 0.76
N GLU A 4 -15.34 4.06 -0.25
CA GLU A 4 -15.15 4.45 -1.65
C GLU A 4 -15.50 5.93 -1.90
N PRO A 5 -16.66 6.45 -1.44
CA PRO A 5 -16.98 7.86 -1.59
C PRO A 5 -15.97 8.78 -0.91
N ALA A 6 -15.45 8.41 0.26
CA ALA A 6 -14.44 9.19 0.98
C ALA A 6 -13.11 9.24 0.19
N LEU A 7 -12.64 8.11 -0.33
CA LEU A 7 -11.44 8.06 -1.18
C LEU A 7 -11.63 8.90 -2.45
N ARG A 8 -12.80 8.87 -3.08
CA ARG A 8 -13.08 9.74 -4.23
C ARG A 8 -13.01 11.23 -3.89
N LYS A 9 -13.47 11.65 -2.71
CA LYS A 9 -13.34 13.06 -2.26
C LYS A 9 -11.86 13.45 -2.13
N LEU A 10 -11.03 12.58 -1.57
CA LEU A 10 -9.58 12.81 -1.48
C LEU A 10 -8.93 12.91 -2.86
N LYS A 11 -9.30 12.04 -3.81
CA LYS A 11 -8.81 12.14 -5.20
C LYS A 11 -9.22 13.45 -5.86
N LYS A 12 -10.45 13.93 -5.65
CA LYS A 12 -10.95 15.19 -6.24
C LYS A 12 -10.16 16.42 -5.77
N VAL A 13 -9.60 16.39 -4.56
CA VAL A 13 -8.77 17.50 -4.03
C VAL A 13 -7.27 17.30 -4.27
N GLY A 14 -6.89 16.28 -5.05
CA GLY A 14 -5.52 16.09 -5.54
C GLY A 14 -4.64 15.13 -4.73
N PHE A 15 -5.20 14.40 -3.76
CA PHE A 15 -4.40 13.38 -3.04
C PHE A 15 -4.02 12.21 -3.95
N VAL A 16 -2.82 11.69 -3.71
CA VAL A 16 -2.37 10.38 -4.18
C VAL A 16 -2.71 9.36 -3.08
N LEU A 17 -3.39 8.27 -3.45
CA LEU A 17 -3.87 7.24 -2.53
C LEU A 17 -3.08 5.95 -2.74
N ILE A 18 -2.23 5.63 -1.77
CA ILE A 18 -1.34 4.47 -1.83
C ILE A 18 -1.66 3.55 -0.65
N VAL A 19 -1.85 2.27 -0.95
CA VAL A 19 -1.95 1.23 0.08
C VAL A 19 -0.56 0.68 0.35
N THR A 20 -0.15 0.64 1.62
CA THR A 20 1.03 -0.11 2.06
C THR A 20 0.62 -1.26 2.97
N THR A 21 1.09 -2.48 2.72
CA THR A 21 0.67 -3.66 3.49
C THR A 21 1.80 -4.63 3.78
N ASN A 22 1.80 -5.22 4.99
CA ASN A 22 2.71 -6.29 5.37
C ASN A 22 2.01 -7.62 5.00
N GLN A 23 2.59 -8.40 4.08
CA GLN A 23 2.08 -9.70 3.64
C GLN A 23 3.13 -10.81 3.89
N PRO A 24 3.47 -11.12 5.16
CA PRO A 24 4.43 -12.18 5.49
C PRO A 24 3.96 -13.58 5.06
N GLY A 25 2.67 -13.75 4.72
CA GLY A 25 2.17 -14.99 4.13
C GLY A 25 2.89 -15.38 2.83
N LEU A 26 3.46 -14.40 2.11
CA LEU A 26 4.28 -14.63 0.93
C LEU A 26 5.61 -15.30 1.28
N SER A 27 6.38 -14.77 2.24
CA SER A 27 7.65 -15.39 2.66
C SER A 27 7.45 -16.72 3.36
N ARG A 28 6.34 -16.88 4.11
CA ARG A 28 5.99 -18.13 4.79
C ARG A 28 5.43 -19.21 3.86
N GLY A 29 5.11 -18.87 2.60
CA GLY A 29 4.58 -19.81 1.61
C GLY A 29 3.11 -20.19 1.75
N TYR A 30 2.37 -19.59 2.70
CA TYR A 30 0.93 -19.85 2.89
C TYR A 30 0.04 -19.00 1.96
N GLN A 31 0.58 -17.97 1.34
CA GLN A 31 -0.11 -17.13 0.36
C GLN A 31 0.70 -17.09 -0.93
N SER A 32 0.05 -17.29 -2.07
CA SER A 32 0.71 -17.15 -3.36
C SER A 32 0.73 -15.69 -3.82
N ARG A 33 1.82 -15.28 -4.49
CA ARG A 33 1.90 -13.94 -5.09
C ARG A 33 0.76 -13.70 -6.09
N ARG A 34 0.44 -14.73 -6.89
CA ARG A 34 -0.65 -14.68 -7.87
C ARG A 34 -2.01 -14.41 -7.23
N GLU A 35 -2.29 -14.98 -6.07
CA GLU A 35 -3.54 -14.75 -5.35
C GLU A 35 -3.60 -13.34 -4.77
N LEU A 36 -2.50 -12.87 -4.18
CA LEU A 36 -2.41 -11.49 -3.71
C LEU A 36 -2.61 -10.48 -4.86
N ASP A 37 -2.03 -10.72 -6.02
CA ASP A 37 -2.21 -9.86 -7.19
C ASP A 37 -3.68 -9.83 -7.64
N ARG A 38 -4.40 -10.97 -7.60
CA ARG A 38 -5.85 -11.01 -7.86
C ARG A 38 -6.64 -10.19 -6.85
N MET A 39 -6.27 -10.24 -5.56
CA MET A 39 -6.89 -9.40 -4.53
C MET A 39 -6.65 -7.92 -4.82
N HIS A 40 -5.44 -7.54 -5.23
CA HIS A 40 -5.13 -6.17 -5.63
C HIS A 40 -5.92 -5.72 -6.85
N ASP A 41 -6.13 -6.58 -7.85
CA ASP A 41 -6.95 -6.25 -9.01
C ASP A 41 -8.40 -5.97 -8.62
N VAL A 42 -8.94 -6.72 -7.66
CA VAL A 42 -10.25 -6.43 -7.07
C VAL A 42 -10.23 -5.06 -6.39
N LEU A 43 -9.25 -4.78 -5.52
CA LEU A 43 -9.15 -3.49 -4.84
C LEU A 43 -9.08 -2.30 -5.81
N ARG A 44 -8.29 -2.42 -6.89
CA ARG A 44 -8.18 -1.37 -7.92
C ARG A 44 -9.47 -1.14 -8.70
N ARG A 45 -10.33 -2.16 -8.82
CA ARG A 45 -11.65 -2.01 -9.47
C ARG A 45 -12.64 -1.29 -8.58
N PHE A 46 -12.57 -1.51 -7.27
CA PHE A 46 -13.51 -0.93 -6.31
C PHE A 46 -13.08 0.42 -5.75
N PHE A 47 -11.78 0.71 -5.71
CA PHE A 47 -11.25 1.92 -5.08
C PHE A 47 -10.32 2.68 -6.04
N PRO A 48 -10.31 4.03 -5.98
CA PRO A 48 -9.48 4.85 -6.85
C PRO A 48 -8.04 4.95 -6.30
N LEU A 49 -7.38 3.81 -6.11
CA LEU A 49 -6.02 3.71 -5.58
C LEU A 49 -5.00 3.93 -6.69
N ASP A 50 -3.96 4.71 -6.40
CA ASP A 50 -2.84 4.96 -7.30
C ASP A 50 -1.80 3.85 -7.24
N ASP A 51 -1.58 3.27 -6.05
CA ASP A 51 -0.61 2.18 -5.87
C ASP A 51 -0.96 1.23 -4.72
N LEU A 52 -0.46 0.00 -4.81
CA LEU A 52 -0.50 -1.00 -3.75
C LEU A 52 0.89 -1.59 -3.58
N MET A 53 1.53 -1.22 -2.47
CA MET A 53 2.90 -1.58 -2.13
C MET A 53 2.91 -2.61 -1.01
N VAL A 54 3.74 -3.63 -1.17
CA VAL A 54 3.73 -4.81 -0.31
C VAL A 54 5.11 -5.10 0.23
N CYS A 55 5.19 -5.30 1.54
CA CYS A 55 6.34 -5.93 2.15
C CYS A 55 6.04 -7.43 2.35
N PRO A 56 6.70 -8.34 1.61
CA PRO A 56 6.44 -9.78 1.68
C PRO A 56 7.12 -10.47 2.87
N HIS A 57 7.97 -9.74 3.60
CA HIS A 57 8.91 -10.26 4.58
C HIS A 57 8.28 -10.51 5.95
N ASP A 58 8.87 -11.47 6.66
CA ASP A 58 8.61 -11.70 8.08
C ASP A 58 9.38 -10.70 8.95
N GLU A 59 9.08 -10.70 10.25
CA GLU A 59 9.78 -9.88 11.25
C GLU A 59 11.26 -10.25 11.37
N ALA A 60 11.57 -11.55 11.29
CA ALA A 60 12.94 -12.08 11.37
C ALA A 60 13.86 -11.63 10.22
N ASP A 61 13.29 -11.19 9.09
CA ASP A 61 14.06 -10.76 7.92
C ASP A 61 14.72 -9.39 8.13
N HIS A 62 14.31 -8.63 9.16
CA HIS A 62 14.83 -7.29 9.47
C HIS A 62 14.90 -6.37 8.25
N CYS A 63 13.96 -6.48 7.32
CA CYS A 63 13.94 -5.68 6.10
C CYS A 63 13.53 -4.23 6.37
N PRO A 64 13.91 -3.26 5.52
CA PRO A 64 13.53 -1.86 5.71
C PRO A 64 12.05 -1.57 5.38
N CYS A 65 11.37 -2.46 4.63
CA CYS A 65 10.00 -2.21 4.15
C CYS A 65 8.89 -2.51 5.17
N ARG A 66 9.13 -3.40 6.14
CA ARG A 66 8.06 -3.90 7.00
C ARG A 66 7.66 -2.83 8.00
N LYS A 67 6.37 -2.45 8.00
CA LYS A 67 5.82 -1.52 8.99
C LYS A 67 6.07 -2.06 10.40
N PRO A 68 6.48 -1.22 11.37
CA PRO A 68 6.42 0.24 11.37
C PRO A 68 7.60 0.97 10.71
N ARG A 69 8.55 0.27 10.06
CA ARG A 69 9.65 0.94 9.36
C ARG A 69 9.15 1.71 8.14
N PRO A 70 9.81 2.83 7.77
CA PRO A 70 9.30 3.74 6.74
C PRO A 70 9.65 3.33 5.31
N GLY A 71 10.28 2.17 5.06
CA GLY A 71 10.85 1.84 3.76
C GLY A 71 9.87 1.95 2.60
N LEU A 72 8.64 1.42 2.74
CA LEU A 72 7.61 1.56 1.70
C LEU A 72 7.13 3.01 1.51
N LEU A 73 7.11 3.83 2.57
CA LEU A 73 6.72 5.25 2.46
C LEU A 73 7.81 6.07 1.75
N ILE A 74 9.08 5.76 2.01
CA ILE A 74 10.21 6.39 1.31
C ILE A 74 10.19 6.02 -0.17
N GLU A 75 9.97 4.73 -0.48
CA GLU A 75 9.81 4.27 -1.86
C GLU A 75 8.62 4.93 -2.55
N ALA A 76 7.47 5.03 -1.87
CA ALA A 76 6.28 5.73 -2.37
C ALA A 76 6.58 7.22 -2.66
N ALA A 77 7.25 7.90 -1.74
CA ALA A 77 7.60 9.31 -1.88
C ALA A 77 8.50 9.55 -3.08
N PHE A 78 9.49 8.67 -3.29
CA PHE A 78 10.36 8.74 -4.47
C PHE A 78 9.58 8.48 -5.77
N LYS A 79 8.81 7.38 -5.82
CA LYS A 79 8.08 6.95 -7.02
C LYS A 79 7.00 7.94 -7.46
N TRP A 80 6.29 8.52 -6.50
CA TRP A 80 5.13 9.39 -6.74
C TRP A 80 5.43 10.88 -6.50
N HIS A 81 6.69 11.23 -6.25
CA HIS A 81 7.13 12.60 -5.94
C HIS A 81 6.32 13.26 -4.80
N LEU A 82 6.11 12.52 -3.72
CA LEU A 82 5.28 12.96 -2.60
C LEU A 82 6.05 13.85 -1.63
N ASN A 83 5.37 14.85 -1.09
CA ASN A 83 5.83 15.59 0.08
C ASN A 83 5.34 14.88 1.35
N LEU A 84 6.24 14.21 2.05
CA LEU A 84 5.89 13.44 3.26
C LEU A 84 5.41 14.32 4.42
N ASP A 85 5.85 15.58 4.51
CA ASP A 85 5.40 16.53 5.54
C ASP A 85 3.93 16.94 5.36
N HIS A 86 3.38 16.74 4.15
CA HIS A 86 1.98 16.98 3.80
C HIS A 86 1.24 15.68 3.45
N SER A 87 1.71 14.56 3.98
CA SER A 87 1.13 13.24 3.79
C SER A 87 0.56 12.69 5.09
N PHE A 88 -0.39 11.77 4.99
CA PHE A 88 -1.06 11.17 6.14
C PHE A 88 -1.00 9.64 6.04
N VAL A 89 -0.86 8.98 7.19
CA VAL A 89 -1.10 7.55 7.35
C VAL A 89 -2.39 7.41 8.17
N ILE A 90 -3.32 6.60 7.66
CA ILE A 90 -4.62 6.32 8.27
C ILE A 90 -4.64 4.87 8.74
#